data_AF-A0A662DWL2-F1
#
_entry.id   AF-A0A662DWL2-F1
#
_cell.length_a   1.000
_cell.length_b   1.000
_cell.length_c   1.000
_cell.angle_alpha   90.00
_cell.angle_beta   90.00
_cell.angle_gamma   90.00
#
_symmetry.space_group_name_H-M   'P 1'
#
loop_
_entity.id
_entity.type
_entity.pdbx_description
1 polymer ?
#
loop_
_entity_poly.entity_id
_entity_poly.type
_entity_poly.pdbx_seq_one_letter_code
_entity_poly.pdbx_strand_id
1 'polypeptide(L)'
;MCRLARIPTEQAMASRALDDRISRFTGLSAAQRALSRSIHPSELAPLHEQSRALLIELRDVVARSKADDASNDEVSSTVLDHFDRALHEQSERTREFVDRIDMRQLRATVPLIAHQHPEEVGGLVDVLLGGDLDSDKQLRILEYLITLLSAEEHAGRRRLHRDPSQLTDRLKTLSAEQAETANVDWVVAERMLEKATAEVLQGGDVGAIRDRVRRCKEEFGSCLLHPSVLSASVKYNIAMWNHVAAEIDSSRSIDELASDLLTDMGEVPIPLSGGTAGSLLDSREFASLVETLGSRVRGEPAGHGRFDRCLDRLDLDSISPDRVESFGDETPSDDAWLVRAAVLVGLILRGLPESGTAIEGLGLDPEELATTTFDELMARMSELSRKHFAAGQDTEAFQLSDAKTHELTAHRAIRDRLMMG
;
A
#
# COMPACT_ATOMS: atom_id res chain seq x y z
N MET A 1 -3.58 9.76 -55.53
CA MET A 1 -4.42 8.64 -55.02
C MET A 1 -4.78 8.95 -53.58
N CYS A 2 -5.97 9.52 -53.34
CA CYS A 2 -6.47 9.79 -52.00
C CYS A 2 -6.95 8.48 -51.37
N ARG A 3 -6.33 8.08 -50.25
CA ARG A 3 -6.85 7.00 -49.39
C ARG A 3 -8.16 7.49 -48.78
N LEU A 4 -9.28 6.99 -49.26
CA LEU A 4 -10.57 7.11 -48.56
C LEU A 4 -10.42 6.40 -47.22
N ALA A 5 -10.46 7.16 -46.14
CA ALA A 5 -10.58 6.63 -44.79
C ALA A 5 -11.86 5.77 -44.74
N ARG A 6 -11.73 4.49 -44.39
CA ARG A 6 -12.88 3.63 -44.11
C ARG A 6 -13.63 4.24 -42.92
N ILE A 7 -14.81 4.81 -43.19
CA ILE A 7 -15.75 5.20 -42.14
C ILE A 7 -16.15 3.90 -41.42
N PRO A 8 -15.98 3.81 -40.09
CA PRO A 8 -16.44 2.65 -39.33
C PRO A 8 -17.93 2.45 -39.54
N THR A 9 -18.38 1.21 -39.76
CA THR A 9 -19.81 0.88 -39.80
C THR A 9 -20.46 1.18 -38.45
N GLU A 10 -21.75 1.54 -38.41
CA GLU A 10 -22.49 1.83 -37.16
C GLU A 10 -22.37 0.69 -36.13
N GLN A 11 -22.35 -0.55 -36.61
CA GLN A 11 -22.12 -1.75 -35.79
C GLN A 11 -20.73 -1.77 -35.12
N ALA A 12 -19.69 -1.29 -35.80
CA ALA A 12 -18.35 -1.17 -35.24
C ALA A 12 -18.25 -0.02 -34.21
N MET A 13 -19.06 1.03 -34.36
CA MET A 13 -19.16 2.11 -33.39
C MET A 13 -19.92 1.68 -32.13
N ALA A 14 -21.03 0.96 -32.27
CA ALA A 14 -21.82 0.42 -31.16
C ALA A 14 -21.01 -0.61 -30.34
N SER A 15 -20.28 -1.51 -31.00
CA SER A 15 -19.40 -2.47 -30.33
C SER A 15 -18.31 -1.77 -29.50
N ARG A 16 -17.63 -0.77 -30.06
CA ARG A 16 -16.61 0.01 -29.32
C ARG A 16 -17.20 0.73 -28.12
N ALA A 17 -18.37 1.33 -28.29
CA ALA A 17 -19.03 2.05 -27.20
C ALA A 17 -19.46 1.11 -26.06
N LEU A 18 -19.78 -0.15 -26.35
CA LEU A 18 -20.05 -1.17 -25.34
C LEU A 18 -18.75 -1.63 -24.66
N ASP A 19 -17.68 -1.85 -25.42
CA ASP A 19 -16.36 -2.22 -24.88
C ASP A 19 -15.82 -1.14 -23.93
N ASP A 20 -15.96 0.15 -24.29
CA ASP A 20 -15.59 1.28 -23.43
C ASP A 20 -16.38 1.30 -22.11
N ARG A 21 -17.66 0.94 -22.14
CA ARG A 21 -18.52 0.85 -20.95
C ARG A 21 -18.12 -0.32 -20.05
N ILE A 22 -17.84 -1.48 -20.64
CA ILE A 22 -17.33 -2.65 -19.92
C ILE A 22 -15.99 -2.35 -19.27
N SER A 23 -15.10 -1.66 -19.98
CA SER A 23 -13.80 -1.20 -19.47
C SER A 23 -13.97 -0.29 -18.26
N ARG A 24 -14.83 0.75 -18.37
CA ARG A 24 -15.16 1.66 -17.27
C ARG A 24 -15.74 0.93 -16.05
N PHE A 25 -16.69 0.02 -16.28
CA PHE A 25 -17.27 -0.79 -15.21
C PHE A 25 -16.22 -1.68 -14.53
N THR A 26 -15.31 -2.27 -15.30
CA THR A 26 -14.25 -3.15 -14.79
C THR A 26 -13.24 -2.36 -13.95
N GLY A 27 -12.82 -1.17 -14.41
CA GLY A 27 -11.94 -0.28 -13.65
C GLY A 27 -12.56 0.15 -12.32
N LEU A 28 -13.84 0.51 -12.34
CA LEU A 28 -14.58 0.88 -11.12
C LEU A 28 -14.75 -0.30 -10.14
N SER A 29 -15.00 -1.50 -10.66
CA SER A 29 -15.03 -2.71 -9.85
C SER A 29 -13.66 -3.03 -9.24
N ALA A 30 -12.59 -2.81 -9.99
CA ALA A 30 -11.22 -2.99 -9.53
C ALA A 30 -10.87 -1.99 -8.41
N ALA A 31 -11.23 -0.71 -8.58
CA ALA A 31 -11.09 0.32 -7.55
C ALA A 31 -11.80 -0.07 -6.25
N GLN A 32 -13.01 -0.59 -6.35
CA GLN A 32 -13.77 -1.02 -5.18
C GLN A 32 -13.19 -2.24 -4.49
N ARG A 33 -12.58 -3.18 -5.22
CA ARG A 33 -11.84 -4.28 -4.60
C ARG A 33 -10.63 -3.76 -3.82
N ALA A 34 -9.89 -2.79 -4.37
CA ALA A 34 -8.81 -2.14 -3.64
C ALA A 34 -9.31 -1.47 -2.34
N LEU A 35 -10.44 -0.77 -2.40
CA LEU A 35 -11.06 -0.16 -1.23
C LEU A 35 -11.58 -1.19 -0.22
N SER A 36 -12.19 -2.27 -0.69
CA SER A 36 -12.74 -3.37 0.13
C SER A 36 -11.71 -4.13 0.92
N ARG A 37 -10.49 -4.19 0.42
CA ARG A 37 -9.36 -4.80 1.13
C ARG A 37 -8.72 -3.83 2.13
N SER A 38 -8.96 -2.54 1.95
CA SER A 38 -8.38 -1.46 2.75
C SER A 38 -9.27 -1.01 3.91
N ILE A 39 -10.59 -1.13 3.79
CA ILE A 39 -11.56 -0.46 4.65
C ILE A 39 -12.60 -1.44 5.17
N HIS A 40 -13.15 -1.16 6.35
CA HIS A 40 -14.11 -2.04 6.99
C HIS A 40 -15.38 -2.23 6.11
N PRO A 41 -15.90 -3.45 5.96
CA PRO A 41 -17.03 -3.73 5.06
C PRO A 41 -18.29 -2.90 5.34
N SER A 42 -18.53 -2.49 6.59
CA SER A 42 -19.69 -1.67 6.96
C SER A 42 -19.67 -0.27 6.35
N GLU A 43 -18.48 0.31 6.16
CA GLU A 43 -18.32 1.63 5.56
C GLU A 43 -18.51 1.61 4.04
N LEU A 44 -18.29 0.44 3.43
CA LEU A 44 -18.39 0.21 1.99
C LEU A 44 -19.74 -0.34 1.54
N ALA A 45 -20.61 -0.72 2.47
CA ALA A 45 -21.92 -1.30 2.17
C ALA A 45 -22.73 -0.50 1.13
N PRO A 46 -22.80 0.85 1.18
CA PRO A 46 -23.51 1.64 0.18
C PRO A 46 -22.90 1.52 -1.23
N LEU A 47 -21.57 1.47 -1.33
CA LEU A 47 -20.87 1.30 -2.60
C LEU A 47 -21.08 -0.11 -3.17
N HIS A 48 -21.04 -1.14 -2.32
CA HIS A 48 -21.25 -2.53 -2.73
C HIS A 48 -22.67 -2.79 -3.24
N GLU A 49 -23.68 -2.20 -2.60
CA GLU A 49 -25.08 -2.33 -3.02
C GLU A 49 -25.29 -1.75 -4.43
N GLN A 50 -24.73 -0.58 -4.69
CA GLN A 50 -24.85 0.07 -5.99
C GLN A 50 -24.05 -0.64 -7.09
N SER A 51 -22.87 -1.16 -6.78
CA SER A 51 -22.12 -1.97 -7.74
C SER A 51 -22.82 -3.27 -8.09
N ARG A 52 -23.54 -3.88 -7.15
CA ARG A 52 -24.40 -5.04 -7.44
C ARG A 52 -25.55 -4.65 -8.36
N ALA A 53 -26.18 -3.50 -8.15
CA ALA A 53 -27.22 -3.00 -9.06
C ALA A 53 -26.66 -2.77 -10.47
N LEU A 54 -25.50 -2.13 -10.60
CA LEU A 54 -24.80 -1.92 -11.87
C LEU A 54 -24.41 -3.23 -12.58
N LEU A 55 -23.98 -4.25 -11.83
CA LEU A 55 -23.68 -5.58 -12.39
C LEU A 55 -24.93 -6.25 -12.99
N ILE A 56 -26.08 -6.10 -12.32
CA ILE A 56 -27.35 -6.63 -12.80
C ILE A 56 -27.75 -5.89 -14.08
N GLU A 57 -27.69 -4.55 -14.08
CA GLU A 57 -27.97 -3.73 -15.26
C GLU A 57 -27.04 -4.07 -16.43
N LEU A 58 -25.73 -4.21 -16.21
CA LEU A 58 -24.76 -4.58 -17.24
C LEU A 58 -25.06 -5.97 -17.82
N ARG A 59 -25.40 -6.95 -16.98
CA ARG A 59 -25.79 -8.30 -17.44
C ARG A 59 -27.03 -8.24 -18.31
N ASP A 60 -28.02 -7.43 -17.94
CA ASP A 60 -29.24 -7.26 -18.72
C ASP A 60 -28.97 -6.58 -20.07
N VAL A 61 -28.10 -5.56 -20.10
CA VAL A 61 -27.66 -4.90 -21.35
C VAL A 61 -26.94 -5.88 -22.27
N VAL A 62 -25.98 -6.66 -21.76
CA VAL A 62 -25.22 -7.64 -22.54
C VAL A 62 -26.11 -8.82 -23.00
N ALA A 63 -27.08 -9.23 -22.19
CA ALA A 63 -28.03 -10.28 -22.58
C ALA A 63 -28.95 -9.82 -23.72
N ARG A 64 -29.44 -8.58 -23.67
CA ARG A 64 -30.25 -7.97 -24.73
C ARG A 64 -29.43 -7.76 -26.00
N SER A 65 -28.21 -7.24 -25.90
CA SER A 65 -27.34 -7.03 -27.07
C SER A 65 -26.99 -8.34 -27.79
N LYS A 66 -26.86 -9.47 -27.07
CA LYS A 66 -26.64 -10.79 -27.66
C LYS A 66 -27.91 -11.43 -28.24
N ALA A 67 -29.08 -11.06 -27.73
CA ALA A 67 -30.36 -11.51 -28.28
C ALA A 67 -30.74 -10.74 -29.56
N ASP A 68 -30.35 -9.45 -29.63
CA ASP A 68 -30.65 -8.53 -30.74
C ASP A 68 -29.69 -8.64 -31.93
N ASP A 69 -28.64 -9.49 -31.87
CA ASP A 69 -27.90 -9.94 -33.07
C ASP A 69 -28.82 -10.67 -34.09
N ALA A 70 -30.10 -10.91 -33.75
CA ALA A 70 -31.16 -11.40 -34.63
C ALA A 70 -32.12 -10.30 -35.18
N SER A 71 -32.14 -9.09 -34.63
CA SER A 71 -32.91 -7.94 -35.16
C SER A 71 -32.33 -6.59 -34.70
N ASN A 72 -31.82 -5.82 -35.65
CA ASN A 72 -30.65 -4.97 -35.50
C ASN A 72 -30.89 -3.51 -35.02
N ASP A 73 -31.82 -3.20 -34.10
CA ASP A 73 -32.10 -1.77 -33.81
C ASP A 73 -32.58 -1.33 -32.40
N GLU A 74 -32.72 -2.19 -31.37
CA GLU A 74 -33.35 -1.74 -30.11
C GLU A 74 -32.66 -2.15 -28.78
N VAL A 75 -31.33 -2.12 -28.72
CA VAL A 75 -30.72 -1.69 -27.45
C VAL A 75 -31.00 -0.19 -27.33
N SER A 76 -32.20 0.15 -26.84
CA SER A 76 -32.71 1.53 -26.75
C SER A 76 -31.64 2.45 -26.16
N SER A 77 -31.31 3.55 -26.84
CA SER A 77 -30.30 4.52 -26.36
C SER A 77 -30.55 4.91 -24.90
N THR A 78 -31.83 4.97 -24.51
CA THR A 78 -32.31 5.18 -23.14
C THR A 78 -31.66 4.25 -22.10
N VAL A 79 -31.46 2.96 -22.42
CA VAL A 79 -30.86 1.99 -21.50
C VAL A 79 -29.35 2.21 -21.38
N LEU A 80 -28.68 2.53 -22.48
CA LEU A 80 -27.24 2.84 -22.47
C LEU A 80 -26.97 4.18 -21.75
N ASP A 81 -27.83 5.17 -21.98
CA ASP A 81 -27.77 6.48 -21.30
C ASP A 81 -28.01 6.34 -19.80
N HIS A 82 -28.93 5.46 -19.39
CA HIS A 82 -29.15 5.12 -17.98
C HIS A 82 -27.93 4.44 -17.37
N PHE A 83 -27.33 3.47 -18.08
CA PHE A 83 -26.12 2.79 -17.62
C PHE A 83 -24.91 3.73 -17.50
N ASP A 84 -24.70 4.62 -18.48
CA ASP A 84 -23.65 5.64 -18.41
C ASP A 84 -23.84 6.59 -17.22
N ARG A 85 -25.09 6.99 -16.93
CA ARG A 85 -25.41 7.79 -15.75
C ARG A 85 -25.09 7.05 -14.46
N ALA A 86 -25.48 5.79 -14.36
CA ALA A 86 -25.22 4.96 -13.17
C ALA A 86 -23.70 4.73 -12.96
N LEU A 87 -22.93 4.52 -14.03
CA LEU A 87 -21.46 4.45 -13.97
C LEU A 87 -20.84 5.77 -13.49
N HIS A 88 -21.35 6.90 -13.98
CA HIS A 88 -20.88 8.22 -13.57
C HIS A 88 -21.19 8.47 -12.09
N GLU A 89 -22.43 8.24 -11.64
CA GLU A 89 -22.82 8.36 -10.23
C GLU A 89 -21.98 7.48 -9.31
N GLN A 90 -21.67 6.25 -9.73
CA GLN A 90 -20.85 5.35 -8.92
C GLN A 90 -19.39 5.79 -8.87
N SER A 91 -18.88 6.38 -9.95
CA SER A 91 -17.54 6.98 -9.98
C SER A 91 -17.44 8.19 -9.05
N GLU A 92 -18.44 9.07 -9.06
CA GLU A 92 -18.56 10.22 -8.15
C GLU A 92 -18.57 9.75 -6.68
N ARG A 93 -19.46 8.81 -6.34
CA ARG A 93 -19.54 8.29 -4.96
C ARG A 93 -18.26 7.60 -4.51
N THR A 94 -17.58 6.89 -5.41
CA THR A 94 -16.29 6.28 -5.11
C THR A 94 -15.24 7.36 -4.82
N ARG A 95 -15.22 8.46 -5.58
CA ARG A 95 -14.34 9.61 -5.32
C ARG A 95 -14.65 10.31 -4.01
N GLU A 96 -15.92 10.61 -3.74
CA GLU A 96 -16.38 11.19 -2.47
C GLU A 96 -16.05 10.31 -1.27
N PHE A 97 -16.13 8.99 -1.47
CA PHE A 97 -15.72 8.05 -0.44
C PHE A 97 -14.21 8.08 -0.23
N VAL A 98 -13.41 8.06 -1.30
CA VAL A 98 -11.94 8.14 -1.20
C VAL A 98 -11.48 9.42 -0.51
N ASP A 99 -12.13 10.54 -0.78
CA ASP A 99 -11.84 11.83 -0.13
C ASP A 99 -12.15 11.83 1.37
N ARG A 100 -12.99 10.90 1.86
CA ARG A 100 -13.26 10.71 3.30
C ARG A 100 -12.27 9.79 4.00
N ILE A 101 -11.54 8.94 3.28
CA ILE A 101 -10.60 7.98 3.88
C ILE A 101 -9.38 8.73 4.42
N ASP A 102 -8.91 8.37 5.61
CA ASP A 102 -7.64 8.89 6.13
C ASP A 102 -6.46 8.37 5.29
N MET A 103 -5.52 9.27 4.96
CA MET A 103 -4.30 8.86 4.24
C MET A 103 -3.49 7.81 5.00
N ARG A 104 -3.54 7.79 6.33
CA ARG A 104 -2.93 6.77 7.19
C ARG A 104 -3.52 5.39 6.90
N GLN A 105 -4.84 5.31 6.79
CA GLN A 105 -5.54 4.05 6.49
C GLN A 105 -5.19 3.54 5.08
N LEU A 106 -5.20 4.41 4.06
CA LEU A 106 -4.76 4.05 2.72
C LEU A 106 -3.31 3.57 2.71
N ARG A 107 -2.42 4.25 3.45
CA ARG A 107 -1.00 3.89 3.54
C ARG A 107 -0.75 2.55 4.22
N ALA A 108 -1.58 2.15 5.17
CA ALA A 108 -1.45 0.88 5.89
C ALA A 108 -1.79 -0.34 5.01
N THR A 109 -2.70 -0.20 4.04
CA THR A 109 -3.30 -1.33 3.33
C THR A 109 -3.01 -1.37 1.83
N VAL A 110 -2.94 -0.21 1.17
CA VAL A 110 -2.80 -0.12 -0.28
C VAL A 110 -1.46 -0.63 -0.83
N PRO A 111 -0.29 -0.46 -0.19
CA PRO A 111 0.97 -1.03 -0.68
C PRO A 111 0.90 -2.53 -0.96
N LEU A 112 0.23 -3.26 -0.08
CA LEU A 112 0.06 -4.70 -0.22
C LEU A 112 -0.78 -5.04 -1.46
N ILE A 113 -1.86 -4.30 -1.66
CA ILE A 113 -2.76 -4.44 -2.80
C ILE A 113 -2.05 -4.03 -4.09
N ALA A 114 -1.26 -2.95 -4.09
CA ALA A 114 -0.51 -2.49 -5.26
C ALA A 114 0.51 -3.54 -5.74
N HIS A 115 1.09 -4.31 -4.81
CA HIS A 115 2.01 -5.39 -5.15
C HIS A 115 1.29 -6.64 -5.67
N GLN A 116 0.25 -7.11 -4.97
CA GLN A 116 -0.45 -8.35 -5.31
C GLN A 116 -1.45 -8.19 -6.46
N HIS A 117 -2.02 -7.01 -6.58
CA HIS A 117 -3.16 -6.66 -7.43
C HIS A 117 -3.00 -5.25 -8.03
N PRO A 118 -1.93 -4.99 -8.80
CA PRO A 118 -1.65 -3.67 -9.37
C PRO A 118 -2.82 -3.15 -10.24
N GLU A 119 -3.61 -4.04 -10.84
CA GLU A 119 -4.81 -3.71 -11.61
C GLU A 119 -5.92 -3.08 -10.78
N GLU A 120 -6.05 -3.45 -9.50
CA GLU A 120 -7.06 -2.89 -8.61
C GLU A 120 -6.71 -1.47 -8.17
N VAL A 121 -5.43 -1.24 -7.87
CA VAL A 121 -4.92 0.10 -7.57
C VAL A 121 -4.90 0.98 -8.83
N GLY A 122 -4.59 0.41 -9.99
CA GLY A 122 -4.74 1.09 -11.28
C GLY A 122 -6.19 1.53 -11.55
N GLY A 123 -7.16 0.67 -11.25
CA GLY A 123 -8.58 1.04 -11.32
C GLY A 123 -8.94 2.22 -10.39
N LEU A 124 -8.36 2.26 -9.18
CA LEU A 124 -8.54 3.38 -8.25
C LEU A 124 -7.93 4.69 -8.78
N VAL A 125 -6.76 4.62 -9.41
CA VAL A 125 -6.13 5.75 -10.12
C VAL A 125 -7.05 6.28 -11.23
N ASP A 126 -7.62 5.38 -12.04
CA ASP A 126 -8.52 5.76 -13.14
C ASP A 126 -9.81 6.42 -12.65
N VAL A 127 -10.36 5.95 -11.53
CA VAL A 127 -11.54 6.56 -10.90
C VAL A 127 -11.24 7.96 -10.36
N LEU A 128 -10.05 8.18 -9.79
CA LEU A 128 -9.64 9.49 -9.26
C LEU A 128 -9.36 10.51 -10.36
N LEU A 129 -8.71 10.08 -11.45
CA LEU A 129 -8.58 10.87 -12.69
C LEU A 129 -9.92 11.07 -13.41
N GLY A 130 -10.97 10.42 -12.92
CA GLY A 130 -12.36 10.39 -13.34
C GLY A 130 -13.04 11.75 -13.48
N GLY A 131 -12.72 12.66 -12.56
CA GLY A 131 -13.38 13.96 -12.41
C GLY A 131 -12.39 15.04 -12.02
N ASP A 132 -12.92 16.17 -11.56
CA ASP A 132 -12.12 17.34 -11.23
C ASP A 132 -11.26 17.07 -9.98
N LEU A 133 -9.95 17.31 -10.11
CA LEU A 133 -8.97 17.16 -9.03
C LEU A 133 -8.96 18.44 -8.18
N ASP A 134 -10.11 18.79 -7.61
CA ASP A 134 -10.32 20.04 -6.87
C ASP A 134 -9.81 19.97 -5.43
N SER A 135 -9.54 18.75 -4.94
CA SER A 135 -9.06 18.51 -3.58
C SER A 135 -7.55 18.23 -3.57
N ASP A 136 -6.82 19.04 -2.81
CA ASP A 136 -5.40 18.86 -2.51
C ASP A 136 -5.09 17.45 -1.96
N LYS A 137 -6.08 16.86 -1.26
CA LYS A 137 -6.01 15.49 -0.75
C LYS A 137 -6.07 14.45 -1.86
N GLN A 138 -6.92 14.63 -2.87
CA GLN A 138 -7.03 13.70 -4.01
C GLN A 138 -5.74 13.68 -4.83
N LEU A 139 -5.11 14.83 -5.02
CA LEU A 139 -3.82 14.93 -5.69
C LEU A 139 -2.73 14.16 -4.93
N ARG A 140 -2.70 14.30 -3.59
CA ARG A 140 -1.76 13.54 -2.74
C ARG A 140 -2.03 12.03 -2.77
N ILE A 141 -3.29 11.60 -2.77
CA ILE A 141 -3.67 10.18 -2.90
C ILE A 141 -3.19 9.67 -4.26
N LEU A 142 -3.51 10.39 -5.33
CA LEU A 142 -3.15 10.01 -6.69
C LEU A 142 -1.63 9.88 -6.86
N GLU A 143 -0.85 10.86 -6.41
CA GLU A 143 0.61 10.81 -6.44
C GLU A 143 1.15 9.60 -5.64
N TYR A 144 0.56 9.31 -4.49
CA TYR A 144 0.93 8.16 -3.67
C TYR A 144 0.69 6.84 -4.42
N LEU A 145 -0.50 6.66 -5.00
CA LEU A 145 -0.86 5.45 -5.75
C LEU A 145 0.04 5.27 -6.99
N ILE A 146 0.27 6.34 -7.74
CA ILE A 146 1.16 6.35 -8.91
C ILE A 146 2.58 5.99 -8.48
N THR A 147 3.08 6.57 -7.39
CA THR A 147 4.42 6.26 -6.87
C THR A 147 4.52 4.78 -6.47
N LEU A 148 3.51 4.20 -5.82
CA LEU A 148 3.49 2.78 -5.48
C LEU A 148 3.54 1.87 -6.71
N LEU A 149 2.75 2.18 -7.74
CA LEU A 149 2.69 1.39 -8.97
C LEU A 149 3.93 1.55 -9.86
N SER A 150 4.63 2.69 -9.75
CA SER A 150 5.85 2.99 -10.49
C SER A 150 7.14 2.53 -9.82
N ALA A 151 7.12 2.28 -8.50
CA ALA A 151 8.30 1.91 -7.74
C ALA A 151 8.43 0.39 -7.57
N GLU A 152 9.66 -0.11 -7.66
CA GLU A 152 10.03 -1.48 -7.30
C GLU A 152 11.08 -1.43 -6.18
N GLU A 153 10.98 -2.37 -5.24
CA GLU A 153 11.95 -2.51 -4.16
C GLU A 153 13.08 -3.45 -4.60
N HIS A 154 14.33 -2.99 -4.44
CA HIS A 154 15.52 -3.76 -4.73
C HIS A 154 16.59 -3.54 -3.67
N ALA A 155 16.94 -4.60 -2.93
CA ALA A 155 17.94 -4.58 -1.86
C ALA A 155 17.69 -3.50 -0.78
N GLY A 156 16.43 -3.38 -0.33
CA GLY A 156 16.00 -2.39 0.68
C GLY A 156 15.95 -0.95 0.17
N ARG A 157 16.05 -0.73 -1.14
CA ARG A 157 15.87 0.60 -1.76
C ARG A 157 14.85 0.54 -2.87
N ARG A 158 13.98 1.54 -2.93
CA ARG A 158 13.01 1.70 -4.01
C ARG A 158 13.65 2.37 -5.21
N ARG A 159 13.28 1.94 -6.41
CA ARG A 159 13.70 2.51 -7.68
C ARG A 159 12.52 2.64 -8.62
N LEU A 160 12.62 3.57 -9.56
CA LEU A 160 11.63 3.72 -10.61
C LEU A 160 11.71 2.49 -11.54
N HIS A 161 10.62 1.73 -11.63
CA HIS A 161 10.50 0.52 -12.44
C HIS A 161 9.61 0.74 -13.67
N ARG A 162 8.52 1.50 -13.53
CA ARG A 162 7.60 1.84 -14.62
C ARG A 162 7.46 3.35 -14.80
N ASP A 163 7.35 3.77 -16.05
CA ASP A 163 6.99 5.14 -16.39
C ASP A 163 5.59 5.46 -15.83
N PRO A 164 5.46 6.46 -14.93
CA PRO A 164 4.18 6.80 -14.31
C PRO A 164 3.13 7.24 -15.32
N SER A 165 3.53 7.85 -16.44
CA SER A 165 2.60 8.29 -17.48
C SER A 165 1.91 7.13 -18.21
N GLN A 166 2.41 5.90 -18.05
CA GLN A 166 1.94 4.71 -18.76
C GLN A 166 1.27 3.68 -17.86
N LEU A 167 1.00 4.00 -16.60
CA LEU A 167 0.42 3.04 -15.65
C LEU A 167 -1.00 2.62 -16.02
N THR A 168 -1.79 3.54 -16.58
CA THR A 168 -3.15 3.28 -17.06
C THR A 168 -3.39 3.94 -18.41
N ASP A 169 -4.34 3.44 -19.18
CA ASP A 169 -4.72 4.05 -20.47
C ASP A 169 -5.24 5.48 -20.29
N ARG A 170 -5.89 5.77 -19.16
CA ARG A 170 -6.37 7.11 -18.84
C ARG A 170 -5.22 8.06 -18.56
N LEU A 171 -4.25 7.65 -17.73
CA LEU A 171 -3.04 8.44 -17.49
C LEU A 171 -2.29 8.72 -18.79
N LYS A 172 -2.16 7.70 -19.65
CA LYS A 172 -1.51 7.84 -20.95
C LYS A 172 -2.21 8.83 -21.87
N THR A 173 -3.54 8.80 -21.88
CA THR A 173 -4.35 9.73 -22.68
C THR A 173 -4.23 11.16 -22.16
N LEU A 174 -4.44 11.37 -20.85
CA LEU A 174 -4.29 12.68 -20.20
C LEU A 174 -2.87 13.23 -20.35
N SER A 175 -1.87 12.37 -20.23
CA SER A 175 -0.46 12.69 -20.46
C SER A 175 -0.20 13.19 -21.87
N ALA A 176 -0.79 12.54 -22.88
CA ALA A 176 -0.65 12.95 -24.27
C ALA A 176 -1.35 14.29 -24.54
N GLU A 177 -2.56 14.47 -24.02
CA GLU A 177 -3.31 15.73 -24.11
C GLU A 177 -2.55 16.90 -23.48
N GLN A 178 -1.96 16.68 -22.29
CA GLN A 178 -1.17 17.69 -21.58
C GLN A 178 0.18 17.98 -22.27
N ALA A 179 0.79 16.99 -22.92
CA ALA A 179 2.06 17.17 -23.64
C ALA A 179 1.91 18.03 -24.91
N GLU A 180 0.72 18.08 -25.51
CA GLU A 180 0.42 18.94 -26.66
C GLU A 180 0.26 20.42 -26.26
N THR A 181 -0.05 20.68 -24.99
CA THR A 181 -0.09 22.04 -24.43
C THR A 181 1.30 22.51 -24.00
N ALA A 182 1.90 23.40 -24.79
CA ALA A 182 3.12 24.11 -24.40
C ALA A 182 2.80 25.08 -23.25
N ASN A 183 3.18 24.71 -22.02
CA ASN A 183 3.06 25.56 -20.84
C ASN A 183 4.43 25.69 -20.15
N VAL A 184 4.86 26.92 -19.88
CA VAL A 184 6.11 27.21 -19.17
C VAL A 184 6.07 26.67 -17.73
N ASP A 185 4.87 26.57 -17.15
CA ASP A 185 4.67 26.21 -15.75
C ASP A 185 5.13 24.77 -15.43
N TRP A 186 4.90 23.81 -16.33
CA TRP A 186 5.32 22.42 -16.09
C TRP A 186 6.85 22.25 -16.18
N VAL A 187 7.55 23.04 -17.01
CA VAL A 187 9.02 23.02 -17.09
C VAL A 187 9.64 23.51 -15.79
N VAL A 188 9.02 24.52 -15.16
CA VAL A 188 9.46 25.04 -13.87
C VAL A 188 9.23 24.01 -12.78
N ALA A 189 8.03 23.41 -12.72
CA ALA A 189 7.69 22.36 -11.76
C ALA A 189 8.63 21.16 -11.85
N GLU A 190 8.89 20.66 -13.06
CA GLU A 190 9.84 19.56 -13.32
C GLU A 190 11.22 19.87 -12.74
N ARG A 191 11.82 21.01 -13.12
CA ARG A 191 13.15 21.41 -12.63
C ARG A 191 13.21 21.57 -11.12
N MET A 192 12.14 22.08 -10.50
CA MET A 192 12.08 22.21 -9.05
C MET A 192 12.06 20.85 -8.35
N LEU A 193 11.29 19.88 -8.86
CA LEU A 193 11.23 18.52 -8.34
C LEU A 193 12.54 17.75 -8.56
N GLU A 194 13.18 17.91 -9.73
CA GLU A 194 14.50 17.31 -9.99
C GLU A 194 15.56 17.86 -9.05
N LYS A 195 15.58 19.19 -8.84
CA LYS A 195 16.48 19.83 -7.88
C LYS A 195 16.23 19.33 -6.45
N ALA A 196 14.96 19.25 -6.03
CA ALA A 196 14.62 18.72 -4.71
C ALA A 196 15.07 17.26 -4.55
N THR A 197 14.88 16.43 -5.57
CA THR A 197 15.36 15.04 -5.59
C THR A 197 16.87 14.96 -5.38
N ALA A 198 17.63 15.78 -6.11
CA ALA A 198 19.09 15.83 -5.99
C ALA A 198 19.54 16.27 -4.58
N GLU A 199 18.87 17.26 -3.99
CA GLU A 199 19.16 17.75 -2.63
C GLU A 199 18.88 16.68 -1.56
N VAL A 200 17.78 15.92 -1.68
CA VAL A 200 17.47 14.79 -0.78
C VAL A 200 18.53 13.70 -0.86
N LEU A 201 18.95 13.34 -2.08
CA LEU A 201 20.00 12.33 -2.29
C LEU A 201 21.38 12.77 -1.77
N GLN A 202 21.60 14.07 -1.61
CA GLN A 202 22.82 14.65 -1.04
C GLN A 202 22.77 14.83 0.48
N GLY A 203 21.64 14.48 1.13
CA GLY A 203 21.46 14.68 2.58
C GLY A 203 21.22 16.14 2.97
N GLY A 204 20.57 16.92 2.11
CA GLY A 204 20.14 18.28 2.43
C GLY A 204 19.06 18.33 3.51
N ASP A 205 18.69 19.55 3.93
CA ASP A 205 17.63 19.78 4.92
C ASP A 205 16.27 19.33 4.37
N VAL A 206 15.86 18.11 4.75
CA VAL A 206 14.66 17.45 4.25
C VAL A 206 13.38 18.20 4.64
N GLY A 207 13.33 18.83 5.82
CA GLY A 207 12.20 19.64 6.25
C GLY A 207 11.97 20.82 5.32
N ALA A 208 13.03 21.61 5.07
CA ALA A 208 12.97 22.74 4.15
C ALA A 208 12.68 22.33 2.70
N ILE A 209 13.25 21.22 2.24
CA ILE A 209 13.00 20.67 0.90
C ILE A 209 11.52 20.27 0.77
N ARG A 210 10.96 19.57 1.77
CA ARG A 210 9.56 19.13 1.79
C ARG A 210 8.61 20.31 1.70
N ASP A 211 8.81 21.35 2.52
CA ASP A 211 7.97 22.55 2.52
C ASP A 211 8.04 23.33 1.20
N ARG A 212 9.19 23.30 0.54
CA ARG A 212 9.33 23.90 -0.79
C ARG A 212 8.60 23.08 -1.86
N VAL A 213 8.71 21.75 -1.84
CA VAL A 213 8.01 20.88 -2.79
C VAL A 213 6.50 20.93 -2.55
N ARG A 214 6.04 20.98 -1.31
CA ARG A 214 4.62 21.14 -0.98
C ARG A 214 4.04 22.40 -1.61
N ARG A 215 4.68 23.56 -1.41
CA ARG A 215 4.27 24.83 -2.04
C ARG A 215 4.28 24.77 -3.56
N CYS A 216 5.29 24.13 -4.14
CA CYS A 216 5.37 23.89 -5.58
C CYS A 216 4.14 23.09 -6.07
N LYS A 217 3.78 22.00 -5.39
CA LYS A 217 2.62 21.19 -5.77
C LYS A 217 1.29 21.93 -5.65
N GLU A 218 1.13 22.73 -4.58
CA GLU A 218 -0.04 23.60 -4.38
C GLU A 218 -0.15 24.67 -5.49
N GLU A 219 0.97 25.21 -5.96
CA GLU A 219 1.00 26.23 -7.03
C GLU A 219 0.67 25.67 -8.42
N PHE A 220 1.13 24.44 -8.72
CA PHE A 220 1.01 23.87 -10.06
C PHE A 220 -0.23 22.98 -10.27
N GLY A 221 -0.89 22.52 -9.20
CA GLY A 221 -2.17 21.81 -9.26
C GLY A 221 -2.21 20.68 -10.30
N SER A 222 -3.14 20.77 -11.25
CA SER A 222 -3.31 19.76 -12.32
C SER A 222 -2.14 19.67 -13.31
N CYS A 223 -1.24 20.67 -13.37
CA CYS A 223 -0.01 20.60 -14.17
C CYS A 223 0.95 19.50 -13.68
N LEU A 224 0.72 18.97 -12.46
CA LEU A 224 1.45 17.81 -11.95
C LEU A 224 1.20 16.53 -12.77
N LEU A 225 0.13 16.48 -13.58
CA LEU A 225 -0.17 15.34 -14.47
C LEU A 225 0.61 15.35 -15.78
N HIS A 226 1.39 16.40 -16.07
CA HIS A 226 2.27 16.40 -17.24
C HIS A 226 3.31 15.27 -17.11
N PRO A 227 3.63 14.50 -18.18
CA PRO A 227 4.46 13.29 -18.08
C PRO A 227 5.80 13.49 -17.38
N SER A 228 6.50 14.57 -17.74
CA SER A 228 7.80 14.90 -17.16
C SER A 228 7.69 15.28 -15.67
N VAL A 229 6.62 15.98 -15.29
CA VAL A 229 6.37 16.41 -13.91
C VAL A 229 5.96 15.22 -13.05
N LEU A 230 5.10 14.33 -13.54
CA LEU A 230 4.78 13.04 -12.91
C LEU A 230 6.06 12.23 -12.66
N SER A 231 6.92 12.10 -13.68
CA SER A 231 8.19 11.38 -13.56
C SER A 231 9.09 11.99 -12.47
N ALA A 232 9.22 13.33 -12.46
CA ALA A 232 9.99 14.04 -11.45
C ALA A 232 9.39 13.90 -10.04
N SER A 233 8.06 13.98 -9.90
CA SER A 233 7.35 13.83 -8.61
C SER A 233 7.54 12.42 -8.04
N VAL A 234 7.41 11.38 -8.87
CA VAL A 234 7.65 9.99 -8.44
C VAL A 234 9.10 9.78 -8.04
N LYS A 235 10.07 10.29 -8.80
CA LYS A 235 11.50 10.20 -8.44
C LYS A 235 11.80 10.89 -7.11
N TYR A 236 11.22 12.08 -6.89
CA TYR A 236 11.31 12.78 -5.61
C TYR A 236 10.73 11.94 -4.47
N ASN A 237 9.52 11.39 -4.63
CA ASN A 237 8.89 10.57 -3.60
C ASN A 237 9.70 9.30 -3.28
N ILE A 238 10.29 8.65 -4.30
CA ILE A 238 11.19 7.50 -4.12
C ILE A 238 12.45 7.90 -3.37
N ALA A 239 13.07 9.04 -3.70
CA ALA A 239 14.25 9.52 -3.01
C ALA A 239 13.96 9.82 -1.53
N MET A 240 12.81 10.44 -1.24
CA MET A 240 12.34 10.69 0.11
C MET A 240 12.12 9.39 0.90
N TRP A 241 11.48 8.38 0.29
CA TRP A 241 11.31 7.07 0.93
C TRP A 241 12.64 6.40 1.26
N ASN A 242 13.59 6.42 0.34
CA ASN A 242 14.91 5.83 0.57
C ASN A 242 15.71 6.58 1.64
N HIS A 243 15.56 7.90 1.71
CA HIS A 243 16.20 8.72 2.73
C HIS A 243 15.68 8.36 4.12
N VAL A 244 14.35 8.34 4.30
CA VAL A 244 13.72 7.94 5.56
C VAL A 244 14.12 6.53 5.97
N ALA A 245 14.12 5.57 5.03
CA ALA A 245 14.57 4.21 5.32
C ALA A 245 16.05 4.17 5.81
N ALA A 246 16.94 4.96 5.20
CA ALA A 246 18.34 5.04 5.60
C ALA A 246 18.55 5.74 6.95
N GLU A 247 17.73 6.73 7.30
CA GLU A 247 17.75 7.38 8.63
C GLU A 247 17.26 6.44 9.72
N ILE A 248 16.20 5.66 9.45
CA ILE A 248 15.70 4.63 10.37
C ILE A 248 16.79 3.56 10.61
N ASP A 249 17.48 3.12 9.56
CA ASP A 249 18.58 2.14 9.67
C ASP A 249 19.81 2.68 10.44
N SER A 250 19.96 4.00 10.58
CA SER A 250 21.15 4.65 11.17
C SER A 250 20.94 5.31 12.55
N SER A 251 19.69 5.46 13.01
CA SER A 251 19.35 6.20 14.23
C SER A 251 18.93 5.27 15.38
N ARG A 252 19.66 5.30 16.51
CA ARG A 252 19.31 4.59 17.77
C ARG A 252 18.22 5.29 18.63
N SER A 253 17.64 6.37 18.14
CA SER A 253 16.59 7.14 18.83
C SER A 253 15.54 7.54 17.81
N ILE A 254 14.47 6.74 17.73
CA ILE A 254 13.33 6.95 16.86
C ILE A 254 12.39 8.03 17.43
N ASP A 255 12.43 8.26 18.75
CA ASP A 255 11.50 9.14 19.46
C ASP A 255 11.63 10.62 19.09
N GLU A 256 12.84 11.09 18.76
CA GLU A 256 13.06 12.48 18.31
C GLU A 256 12.67 12.68 16.83
N LEU A 257 12.81 11.64 15.99
CA LEU A 257 12.42 11.68 14.57
C LEU A 257 10.91 11.47 14.38
N ALA A 258 10.27 10.67 15.23
CA ALA A 258 8.84 10.38 15.20
C ALA A 258 7.99 11.62 15.51
N SER A 259 8.41 12.50 16.42
CA SER A 259 7.63 13.68 16.82
C SER A 259 7.52 14.74 15.71
N ASP A 260 8.57 14.95 14.91
CA ASP A 260 8.63 15.99 13.87
C ASP A 260 8.26 15.49 12.45
N LEU A 261 8.37 14.19 12.14
CA LEU A 261 8.07 13.63 10.81
C LEU A 261 6.65 13.06 10.66
N LEU A 262 6.02 12.58 11.74
CA LEU A 262 4.73 11.85 11.71
C LEU A 262 3.50 12.73 11.41
N THR A 263 3.65 14.05 11.35
CA THR A 263 2.56 14.96 11.00
C THR A 263 2.34 15.14 9.50
N ASP A 264 3.26 14.72 8.61
CA ASP A 264 3.03 14.90 7.15
C ASP A 264 3.71 13.86 6.23
N MET A 265 4.65 13.05 6.73
CA MET A 265 5.33 12.00 5.96
C MET A 265 5.03 10.64 6.60
N GLY A 266 4.06 9.93 6.03
CA GLY A 266 3.56 8.67 6.58
C GLY A 266 4.61 7.56 6.60
N GLU A 267 4.54 6.78 7.66
CA GLU A 267 5.34 5.59 8.00
C GLU A 267 5.44 4.58 6.83
N VAL A 268 6.61 3.94 6.78
CA VAL A 268 7.06 3.01 5.73
C VAL A 268 6.40 1.64 5.93
N PRO A 269 5.68 1.08 4.93
CA PRO A 269 5.00 -0.21 5.06
C PRO A 269 5.77 -1.39 4.47
N ILE A 270 5.64 -2.54 5.13
CA ILE A 270 6.11 -3.85 4.69
C ILE A 270 4.99 -4.81 4.28
N PRO A 271 5.27 -5.71 3.31
CA PRO A 271 4.32 -6.64 2.74
C PRO A 271 4.17 -7.95 3.50
N LEU A 272 3.10 -8.64 3.11
CA LEU A 272 2.49 -9.76 3.81
C LEU A 272 1.96 -10.78 2.80
N SER A 273 2.58 -11.95 2.74
CA SER A 273 2.11 -13.09 1.95
C SER A 273 1.17 -13.99 2.77
N GLY A 274 0.23 -14.67 2.09
CA GLY A 274 -0.81 -15.49 2.70
C GLY A 274 -0.42 -16.96 2.97
N GLY A 275 -1.18 -17.60 3.88
CA GLY A 275 -1.07 -19.02 4.28
C GLY A 275 -1.43 -20.03 3.17
N THR A 276 -1.39 -21.36 3.37
CA THR A 276 -1.60 -22.17 4.57
C THR A 276 -0.79 -23.48 4.53
N ALA A 277 0.11 -23.66 5.50
CA ALA A 277 0.38 -24.92 6.20
C ALA A 277 0.04 -24.66 7.68
N GLY A 278 -0.01 -25.67 8.56
CA GLY A 278 -0.35 -25.43 9.97
C GLY A 278 0.55 -24.33 10.56
N SER A 279 -0.05 -23.20 10.95
CA SER A 279 0.71 -21.99 11.29
C SER A 279 1.69 -22.26 12.42
N LEU A 280 2.95 -21.91 12.20
CA LEU A 280 3.99 -21.99 13.21
C LEU A 280 3.71 -20.99 14.36
N LEU A 281 2.98 -19.89 14.10
CA LEU A 281 2.47 -18.97 15.14
C LEU A 281 1.51 -19.67 16.10
N ASP A 282 0.73 -20.64 15.61
CA ASP A 282 -0.22 -21.41 16.40
C ASP A 282 0.41 -22.67 17.02
N SER A 283 1.72 -22.88 16.82
CA SER A 283 2.43 -24.02 17.41
C SER A 283 2.69 -23.80 18.91
N ARG A 284 2.64 -24.91 19.67
CA ARG A 284 2.92 -24.88 21.11
C ARG A 284 4.36 -24.45 21.38
N GLU A 285 5.28 -24.90 20.54
CA GLU A 285 6.71 -24.61 20.61
C GLU A 285 6.99 -23.11 20.45
N PHE A 286 6.38 -22.46 19.45
CA PHE A 286 6.53 -21.02 19.24
C PHE A 286 5.89 -20.22 20.37
N ALA A 287 4.67 -20.57 20.78
CA ALA A 287 3.99 -19.94 21.92
C ALA A 287 4.83 -20.02 23.21
N SER A 288 5.40 -21.19 23.50
CA SER A 288 6.30 -21.37 24.66
C SER A 288 7.58 -20.53 24.56
N LEU A 289 8.11 -20.31 23.34
CA LEU A 289 9.29 -19.47 23.15
C LEU A 289 8.97 -17.98 23.35
N VAL A 290 7.81 -17.50 22.87
CA VAL A 290 7.31 -16.13 23.10
C VAL A 290 7.06 -15.88 24.60
N GLU A 291 6.46 -16.84 25.30
CA GLU A 291 6.25 -16.75 26.75
C GLU A 291 7.58 -16.70 27.51
N THR A 292 8.53 -17.57 27.16
CA THR A 292 9.87 -17.61 27.79
C THR A 292 10.63 -16.30 27.56
N LEU A 293 10.52 -15.71 26.36
CA LEU A 293 11.07 -14.38 26.07
C LEU A 293 10.47 -13.33 27.00
N GLY A 294 9.15 -13.35 27.17
CA GLY A 294 8.48 -12.39 28.06
C GLY A 294 8.91 -12.52 29.51
N SER A 295 9.08 -13.74 30.02
CA SER A 295 9.64 -13.99 31.36
C SER A 295 11.06 -13.44 31.49
N ARG A 296 11.93 -13.68 30.50
CA ARG A 296 13.31 -13.18 30.49
C ARG A 296 13.39 -11.67 30.50
N VAL A 297 12.59 -11.00 29.68
CA VAL A 297 12.58 -9.54 29.56
C VAL A 297 12.06 -8.88 30.84
N ARG A 298 11.14 -9.53 31.57
CA ARG A 298 10.70 -9.10 32.91
C ARG A 298 11.72 -9.33 34.02
N GLY A 299 12.89 -9.89 33.72
CA GLY A 299 13.94 -10.17 34.70
C GLY A 299 13.70 -11.44 35.52
N GLU A 300 12.80 -12.33 35.09
CA GLU A 300 12.69 -13.66 35.70
C GLU A 300 13.98 -14.46 35.42
N PRO A 301 14.50 -15.20 36.42
CA PRO A 301 15.75 -15.92 36.26
C PRO A 301 15.63 -16.98 35.17
N ALA A 302 16.67 -17.04 34.32
CA ALA A 302 16.79 -18.03 33.26
C ALA A 302 16.56 -19.46 33.79
N GLY A 303 15.66 -20.19 33.15
CA GLY A 303 15.54 -21.63 33.37
C GLY A 303 16.71 -22.40 32.76
N HIS A 304 16.71 -23.72 32.97
CA HIS A 304 17.62 -24.65 32.27
C HIS A 304 16.92 -25.30 31.06
N GLY A 305 15.82 -24.70 30.60
CA GLY A 305 14.95 -25.24 29.56
C GLY A 305 15.59 -25.18 28.17
N ARG A 306 15.01 -25.95 27.23
CA ARG A 306 15.41 -25.86 25.80
C ARG A 306 15.15 -24.46 25.20
N PHE A 307 14.10 -23.78 25.66
CA PHE A 307 13.74 -22.43 25.19
C PHE A 307 14.71 -21.37 25.74
N ASP A 308 15.09 -21.42 27.02
CA ASP A 308 16.11 -20.51 27.59
C ASP A 308 17.43 -20.58 26.83
N ARG A 309 17.90 -21.79 26.50
CA ARG A 309 19.14 -21.99 25.74
C ARG A 309 19.06 -21.45 24.30
N CYS A 310 17.85 -21.37 23.74
CA CYS A 310 17.63 -20.74 22.44
C CYS A 310 17.70 -19.21 22.57
N LEU A 311 17.07 -18.64 23.60
CA LEU A 311 17.09 -17.21 23.87
C LEU A 311 18.49 -16.69 24.26
N ASP A 312 19.33 -17.51 24.89
CA ASP A 312 20.74 -17.19 25.17
C ASP A 312 21.58 -16.92 23.91
N ARG A 313 21.09 -17.34 22.74
CA ARG A 313 21.73 -17.10 21.44
C ARG A 313 21.15 -15.88 20.71
N LEU A 314 20.18 -15.20 21.32
CA LEU A 314 19.60 -13.97 20.78
C LEU A 314 20.18 -12.76 21.52
N ASP A 315 20.36 -11.66 20.80
CA ASP A 315 20.85 -10.38 21.33
C ASP A 315 19.73 -9.65 22.10
N LEU A 316 19.36 -10.17 23.28
CA LEU A 316 18.28 -9.59 24.11
C LEU A 316 18.60 -8.16 24.58
N ASP A 317 19.88 -7.80 24.66
CA ASP A 317 20.35 -6.45 24.99
C ASP A 317 19.99 -5.43 23.90
N SER A 318 19.56 -5.89 22.72
CA SER A 318 19.08 -5.02 21.64
C SER A 318 17.61 -4.59 21.76
N ILE A 319 16.85 -5.15 22.71
CA ILE A 319 15.45 -4.77 22.95
C ILE A 319 15.42 -3.38 23.63
N SER A 320 14.69 -2.42 23.06
CA SER A 320 14.61 -1.08 23.66
C SER A 320 13.84 -1.08 25.00
N PRO A 321 14.16 -0.16 25.92
CA PRO A 321 13.49 -0.06 27.22
C PRO A 321 11.95 0.09 27.11
N ASP A 322 11.45 0.85 26.14
CA ASP A 322 10.01 1.04 25.93
C ASP A 322 9.32 -0.26 25.49
N ARG A 323 10.06 -1.13 24.79
CA ARG A 323 9.57 -2.48 24.47
C ARG A 323 9.53 -3.35 25.70
N VAL A 324 10.51 -3.27 26.60
CA VAL A 324 10.50 -3.98 27.89
C VAL A 324 9.24 -3.65 28.69
N GLU A 325 8.78 -2.40 28.68
CA GLU A 325 7.54 -1.99 29.32
C GLU A 325 6.30 -2.69 28.73
N SER A 326 6.27 -2.95 27.42
CA SER A 326 5.18 -3.70 26.76
C SER A 326 5.12 -5.19 27.14
N PHE A 327 6.17 -5.73 27.78
CA PHE A 327 6.15 -7.07 28.39
C PHE A 327 5.55 -7.09 29.80
N GLY A 328 5.27 -5.92 30.38
CA GLY A 328 4.88 -5.72 31.78
C GLY A 328 3.42 -6.03 32.13
N ASP A 329 2.51 -6.12 31.15
CA ASP A 329 1.11 -6.40 31.45
C ASP A 329 0.88 -7.88 31.85
N GLU A 330 0.33 -8.07 33.06
CA GLU A 330 -0.01 -9.38 33.65
C GLU A 330 -1.22 -10.05 32.99
N THR A 331 -2.06 -9.29 32.28
CA THR A 331 -3.19 -9.84 31.52
C THR A 331 -2.76 -10.19 30.09
N PRO A 332 -2.81 -11.48 29.69
CA PRO A 332 -2.53 -11.86 28.31
C PRO A 332 -3.63 -11.28 27.40
N SER A 333 -3.29 -10.23 26.65
CA SER A 333 -4.06 -9.77 25.49
C SER A 333 -3.43 -10.30 24.21
N ASP A 334 -4.25 -10.48 23.17
CA ASP A 334 -3.78 -10.87 21.84
C ASP A 334 -2.77 -9.84 21.29
N ASP A 335 -2.98 -8.55 21.60
CA ASP A 335 -2.11 -7.44 21.22
C ASP A 335 -0.70 -7.59 21.82
N ALA A 336 -0.63 -7.82 23.14
CA ALA A 336 0.63 -8.02 23.84
C ALA A 336 1.33 -9.27 23.33
N TRP A 337 0.60 -10.35 23.05
CA TRP A 337 1.19 -11.54 22.47
C TRP A 337 1.80 -11.28 21.08
N LEU A 338 1.10 -10.55 20.21
CA LEU A 338 1.59 -10.24 18.86
C LEU A 338 2.83 -9.34 18.88
N VAL A 339 2.90 -8.35 19.78
CA VAL A 339 4.09 -7.51 19.95
C VAL A 339 5.28 -8.37 20.38
N ARG A 340 5.10 -9.27 21.35
CA ARG A 340 6.17 -10.17 21.83
C ARG A 340 6.62 -11.15 20.73
N ALA A 341 5.69 -11.66 19.95
CA ALA A 341 5.99 -12.48 18.78
C ALA A 341 6.79 -11.71 17.73
N ALA A 342 6.46 -10.43 17.49
CA ALA A 342 7.19 -9.57 16.55
C ALA A 342 8.64 -9.36 16.97
N VAL A 343 8.86 -9.01 18.24
CA VAL A 343 10.21 -8.87 18.83
C VAL A 343 10.99 -10.19 18.69
N LEU A 344 10.38 -11.33 19.02
CA LEU A 344 11.03 -12.63 18.91
C LEU A 344 11.47 -12.92 17.46
N VAL A 345 10.57 -12.72 16.48
CA VAL A 345 10.87 -12.96 15.06
C VAL A 345 11.94 -11.98 14.56
N GLY A 346 11.90 -10.71 14.96
CA GLY A 346 12.94 -9.72 14.64
C GLY A 346 14.33 -10.14 15.15
N LEU A 347 14.42 -10.56 16.42
CA LEU A 347 15.65 -11.07 17.03
C LEU A 347 16.17 -12.33 16.33
N ILE A 348 15.27 -13.26 15.98
CA ILE A 348 15.61 -14.48 15.26
C ILE A 348 16.19 -14.14 13.88
N LEU A 349 15.53 -13.27 13.12
CA LEU A 349 15.97 -12.85 11.80
C LEU A 349 17.32 -12.12 11.84
N ARG A 350 17.57 -11.33 12.88
CA ARG A 350 18.86 -10.66 13.12
C ARG A 350 19.99 -11.65 13.39
N GLY A 351 19.70 -12.68 14.18
CA GLY A 351 20.68 -13.66 14.66
C GLY A 351 20.69 -14.99 13.91
N LEU A 352 19.97 -15.11 12.78
CA LEU A 352 19.70 -16.38 12.09
C LEU A 352 20.95 -17.27 11.85
N PRO A 353 22.13 -16.73 11.48
CA PRO A 353 23.35 -17.52 11.33
C PRO A 353 23.83 -18.21 12.62
N GLU A 354 23.52 -17.65 13.79
CA GLU A 354 23.99 -18.09 15.11
C GLU A 354 22.90 -18.87 15.87
N SER A 355 21.63 -18.50 15.64
CA SER A 355 20.46 -19.06 16.30
C SER A 355 19.80 -20.22 15.54
N GLY A 356 20.02 -20.36 14.22
CA GLY A 356 19.33 -21.33 13.37
C GLY A 356 19.37 -22.78 13.89
N THR A 357 20.55 -23.26 14.30
CA THR A 357 20.69 -24.62 14.86
C THR A 357 19.99 -24.82 16.21
N ALA A 358 19.81 -23.76 17.00
CA ALA A 358 19.06 -23.82 18.26
C ALA A 358 17.55 -23.80 18.01
N ILE A 359 17.11 -23.04 17.01
CA ILE A 359 15.71 -22.92 16.58
C ILE A 359 15.23 -24.24 15.96
N GLU A 360 16.01 -24.85 15.06
CA GLU A 360 15.76 -26.19 14.53
C GLU A 360 15.68 -27.24 15.65
N GLY A 361 16.52 -27.11 16.68
CA GLY A 361 16.49 -27.97 17.87
C GLY A 361 15.23 -27.87 18.72
N LEU A 362 14.40 -26.85 18.50
CA LEU A 362 13.06 -26.71 19.09
C LEU A 362 11.96 -27.31 18.21
N GLY A 363 12.29 -27.77 17.00
CA GLY A 363 11.32 -28.23 16.00
C GLY A 363 10.68 -27.08 15.21
N LEU A 364 11.26 -25.88 15.25
CA LEU A 364 10.83 -24.75 14.45
C LEU A 364 11.74 -24.64 13.23
N ASP A 365 11.15 -24.48 12.04
CA ASP A 365 11.91 -24.30 10.81
C ASP A 365 12.33 -22.81 10.68
N PRO A 366 13.64 -22.48 10.69
CA PRO A 366 14.11 -21.10 10.52
C PRO A 366 13.69 -20.46 9.20
N GLU A 367 13.54 -21.26 8.14
CA GLU A 367 13.11 -20.80 6.82
C GLU A 367 11.61 -20.44 6.85
N GLU A 368 10.79 -21.28 7.50
CA GLU A 368 9.36 -21.02 7.72
C GLU A 368 9.13 -19.81 8.65
N LEU A 369 9.99 -19.63 9.65
CA LEU A 369 10.00 -18.43 10.52
C LEU A 369 10.30 -17.16 9.71
N ALA A 370 11.28 -17.23 8.82
CA ALA A 370 11.70 -16.10 8.01
C ALA A 370 10.74 -15.77 6.86
N THR A 371 9.89 -16.71 6.45
CA THR A 371 8.96 -16.55 5.32
C THR A 371 7.52 -16.52 5.78
N THR A 372 6.88 -17.68 5.88
CA THR A 372 5.45 -17.84 6.14
C THR A 372 5.03 -17.26 7.49
N THR A 373 5.81 -17.47 8.54
CA THR A 373 5.49 -17.00 9.91
C THR A 373 5.62 -15.49 10.01
N PHE A 374 6.65 -14.92 9.40
CA PHE A 374 6.85 -13.48 9.29
C PHE A 374 5.67 -12.82 8.55
N ASP A 375 5.33 -13.36 7.39
CA ASP A 375 4.27 -12.88 6.53
C ASP A 375 2.88 -13.10 7.16
N GLU A 376 2.70 -14.09 8.01
CA GLU A 376 1.46 -14.26 8.76
C GLU A 376 1.37 -13.29 9.93
N LEU A 377 2.48 -13.10 10.65
CA LEU A 377 2.52 -12.29 11.86
C LEU A 377 2.13 -10.86 11.57
N MET A 378 2.72 -10.24 10.53
CA MET A 378 2.31 -8.88 10.26
C MET A 378 0.91 -8.75 9.63
N ALA A 379 0.31 -9.83 9.11
CA ALA A 379 -1.06 -9.82 8.65
C ALA A 379 -2.00 -9.75 9.84
N ARG A 380 -1.75 -10.57 10.86
CA ARG A 380 -2.47 -10.53 12.15
C ARG A 380 -2.33 -9.15 12.81
N MET A 381 -1.11 -8.59 12.87
CA MET A 381 -0.91 -7.25 13.43
C MET A 381 -1.63 -6.15 12.62
N SER A 382 -1.60 -6.21 11.29
CA SER A 382 -2.28 -5.23 10.43
C SER A 382 -3.80 -5.30 10.55
N GLU A 383 -4.36 -6.49 10.70
CA GLU A 383 -5.78 -6.68 10.93
C GLU A 383 -6.18 -6.12 12.30
N LEU A 384 -5.38 -6.37 13.33
CA LEU A 384 -5.67 -5.94 14.69
C LEU A 384 -5.51 -4.43 14.87
N SER A 385 -4.44 -3.81 14.36
CA SER A 385 -4.30 -2.34 14.30
C SER A 385 -5.50 -1.69 13.63
N ARG A 386 -6.00 -2.28 12.54
CA ARG A 386 -7.18 -1.77 11.83
C ARG A 386 -8.44 -1.84 12.69
N LYS A 387 -8.63 -2.92 13.45
CA LYS A 387 -9.75 -3.05 14.39
C LYS A 387 -9.68 -2.00 15.50
N HIS A 388 -8.49 -1.73 16.05
CA HIS A 388 -8.29 -0.73 17.09
C HIS A 388 -8.51 0.70 16.57
N PHE A 389 -8.00 1.05 15.38
CA PHE A 389 -8.31 2.34 14.75
C PHE A 389 -9.82 2.52 14.52
N ALA A 390 -10.52 1.48 14.06
CA ALA A 390 -11.97 1.52 13.88
C ALA A 390 -12.72 1.66 15.22
N ALA A 391 -12.13 1.22 16.33
CA ALA A 391 -12.69 1.32 17.68
C ALA A 391 -12.27 2.61 18.42
N GLY A 392 -11.44 3.48 17.82
CA GLY A 392 -10.90 4.68 18.47
C GLY A 392 -9.85 4.39 19.55
N GLN A 393 -9.24 3.20 19.50
CA GLN A 393 -8.17 2.74 20.38
C GLN A 393 -6.81 3.03 19.74
N ASP A 394 -6.53 4.32 19.55
CA ASP A 394 -5.40 4.77 18.75
C ASP A 394 -4.06 4.31 19.34
N THR A 395 -3.91 4.33 20.66
CA THR A 395 -2.67 3.95 21.36
C THR A 395 -2.28 2.51 21.06
N GLU A 396 -3.24 1.59 21.15
CA GLU A 396 -3.07 0.17 20.90
C GLU A 396 -2.80 -0.09 19.40
N ALA A 397 -3.51 0.62 18.53
CA ALA A 397 -3.29 0.56 17.09
C ALA A 397 -1.87 1.01 16.70
N PHE A 398 -1.38 2.10 17.31
CA PHE A 398 -0.04 2.62 17.11
C PHE A 398 1.04 1.68 17.65
N GLN A 399 0.87 1.11 18.84
CA GLN A 399 1.83 0.14 19.39
C GLN A 399 2.00 -1.08 18.47
N LEU A 400 0.92 -1.61 17.92
CA LEU A 400 0.96 -2.70 16.96
C LEU A 400 1.61 -2.28 15.62
N SER A 401 1.32 -1.08 15.12
CA SER A 401 1.94 -0.54 13.89
C SER A 401 3.44 -0.31 14.07
N ASP A 402 3.84 0.20 15.23
CA ASP A 402 5.22 0.51 15.57
C ASP A 402 6.05 -0.76 15.79
N ALA A 403 5.55 -1.75 16.55
CA ALA A 403 6.22 -3.05 16.68
C ALA A 403 6.39 -3.76 15.32
N LYS A 404 5.38 -3.66 14.45
CA LYS A 404 5.44 -4.15 13.07
C LYS A 404 6.54 -3.44 12.24
N THR A 405 6.67 -2.12 12.39
CA THR A 405 7.62 -1.29 11.63
C THR A 405 9.04 -1.37 12.20
N HIS A 406 9.21 -1.61 13.49
CA HIS A 406 10.53 -1.72 14.08
C HIS A 406 11.10 -3.14 13.93
N GLU A 407 10.35 -4.16 14.38
CA GLU A 407 10.87 -5.51 14.57
C GLU A 407 10.81 -6.36 13.30
N LEU A 408 9.77 -6.16 12.50
CA LEU A 408 9.58 -6.97 11.31
C LEU A 408 10.14 -6.23 10.09
N THR A 409 10.10 -4.89 10.10
CA THR A 409 10.51 -4.10 8.94
C THR A 409 11.98 -3.85 8.74
N ALA A 410 12.72 -3.60 9.81
CA ALA A 410 14.17 -3.61 9.73
C ALA A 410 14.73 -4.98 9.27
N HIS A 411 14.02 -6.06 9.62
CA HIS A 411 14.53 -7.42 9.46
C HIS A 411 14.14 -8.11 8.14
N ARG A 412 13.19 -7.57 7.39
CA ARG A 412 12.88 -8.03 6.02
C ARG A 412 14.05 -7.83 5.04
N ALA A 413 14.80 -6.75 5.16
CA ALA A 413 15.98 -6.51 4.33
C ALA A 413 17.08 -7.57 4.58
N ILE A 414 17.14 -8.12 5.79
CA ILE A 414 18.04 -9.21 6.16
C ILE A 414 17.54 -10.54 5.57
N ARG A 415 16.24 -10.84 5.70
CA ARG A 415 15.59 -11.99 5.03
C ARG A 415 15.87 -12.01 3.54
N ASP A 416 15.62 -10.90 2.85
CA ASP A 416 15.76 -10.81 1.38
C ASP A 416 17.23 -10.97 0.96
N ARG A 417 18.20 -10.59 1.80
CA ARG A 417 19.63 -10.86 1.57
C ARG A 417 20.00 -12.33 1.79
N LEU A 418 19.42 -12.98 2.81
CA LEU A 418 19.67 -14.39 3.11
C LEU A 418 19.10 -15.33 2.03
N MET A 419 18.01 -14.94 1.38
CA MET A 419 17.36 -15.71 0.31
C MET A 419 18.00 -15.54 -1.08
N MET A 420 18.88 -14.54 -1.26
CA MET A 420 19.58 -14.29 -2.52
C MET A 420 21.02 -14.81 -2.55
N GLY A 421 21.52 -15.35 -1.43
CA GLY A 421 22.81 -16.05 -1.32
C GLY A 421 22.63 -17.54 -1.49
#